data_AF-A0A7J6RSN4-F1
#
_entry.id   AF-A0A7J6RSN4-F1
#
_cell.length_a   1.000
_cell.length_b   1.000
_cell.length_c   1.000
_cell.angle_alpha   90.00
_cell.angle_beta   90.00
_cell.angle_gamma   90.00
#
_symmetry.space_group_name_H-M   'P 1'
#
loop_
_entity.id
_entity.type
_entity.pdbx_description
1 polymer ?
#
loop_
_entity_poly.entity_id
_entity_poly.type
_entity_poly.pdbx_seq_one_letter_code
_entity_poly.pdbx_strand_id
1 'polypeptide(L)'
;MKIIHLAALLTSTCLGAASVAPEGSSAEANFAATLEYRRARVSDHVRREYGFEDAAVFVAARPQSEDPDEIVADATFGLLSTPRHGEWLYIPRVFVREEYRKRGVAPEMMRRLLEYVHWKNPRVVAGWLRVSSDNRGAIKAYKKAGFVDRGAAVPEELKRYEGIFHFIHNFVYTFDASTPSSLSSNDDDDDSLPYLKRSVMKPFFSELIVEGIADELYSNSSSLLVKE
;
A
#
# COMPACT_ATOMS: atom_id res chain seq x y z
N MET A 1 33.99 -51.65 -0.21
CA MET A 1 32.60 -51.29 0.09
C MET A 1 32.35 -51.45 1.59
N LYS A 2 32.31 -50.33 2.32
CA LYS A 2 31.89 -50.27 3.73
C LYS A 2 30.92 -49.09 3.84
N ILE A 3 29.68 -49.39 4.18
CA ILE A 3 28.64 -48.43 4.49
C ILE A 3 28.73 -48.17 6.00
N ILE A 4 28.96 -46.93 6.40
CA ILE A 4 28.86 -46.49 7.80
C ILE A 4 27.69 -45.51 7.86
N HIS A 5 26.63 -45.93 8.55
CA HIS A 5 25.54 -45.07 8.99
C HIS A 5 26.02 -44.19 10.14
N LEU A 6 25.82 -42.88 10.04
CA LEU A 6 25.90 -41.96 11.15
C LEU A 6 24.55 -41.25 11.27
N ALA A 7 23.75 -41.67 12.26
CA ALA A 7 22.55 -40.97 12.70
C ALA A 7 22.96 -39.90 13.71
N ALA A 8 22.68 -38.63 13.41
CA ALA A 8 22.83 -37.53 14.35
C ALA A 8 21.45 -37.23 14.97
N LEU A 9 21.35 -37.50 16.27
CA LEU A 9 20.26 -37.06 17.14
C LEU A 9 20.43 -35.56 17.39
N LEU A 10 19.51 -34.75 16.85
CA LEU A 10 19.30 -33.37 17.29
C LEU A 10 18.15 -33.37 18.30
N THR A 11 18.48 -33.29 19.58
CA THR A 11 17.52 -32.99 20.64
C THR A 11 17.13 -31.52 20.52
N SER A 12 15.90 -31.28 20.06
CA SER A 12 15.26 -29.98 20.01
C SER A 12 14.88 -29.54 21.44
N THR A 13 15.62 -28.58 21.99
CA THR A 13 15.27 -27.91 23.24
C THR A 13 14.33 -26.76 22.89
N CYS A 14 13.02 -26.96 23.08
CA CYS A 14 12.03 -25.89 23.01
C CYS A 14 12.24 -24.94 24.20
N LEU A 15 13.08 -23.90 24.03
CA LEU A 15 13.07 -22.75 24.92
C LEU A 15 11.81 -21.93 24.59
N GLY A 16 10.85 -21.93 25.52
CA GLY A 16 9.63 -21.15 25.43
C GLY A 16 9.96 -19.66 25.33
N ALA A 17 9.76 -19.09 24.15
CA ALA A 17 9.70 -17.65 23.98
C ALA A 17 8.46 -17.14 24.73
N ALA A 18 8.68 -16.40 25.81
CA ALA A 18 7.62 -15.63 26.45
C ALA A 18 7.02 -14.69 25.40
N SER A 19 5.75 -14.92 25.06
CA SER A 19 4.95 -14.02 24.24
C SER A 19 4.78 -12.72 25.03
N VAL A 20 5.67 -11.75 24.77
CA VAL A 20 5.47 -10.38 25.21
C VAL A 20 4.27 -9.87 24.42
N ALA A 21 3.10 -9.82 25.06
CA ALA A 21 1.92 -9.22 24.49
C ALA A 21 2.28 -7.80 24.05
N PRO A 22 1.98 -7.38 22.81
CA PRO A 22 2.29 -6.04 22.36
C PRO A 22 1.50 -5.05 23.21
N GLU A 23 2.19 -4.33 24.10
CA GLU A 23 1.66 -3.21 24.89
C GLU A 23 1.35 -2.00 23.99
N GLY A 24 0.48 -2.20 23.01
CA GLY A 24 -0.28 -1.13 22.38
C GLY A 24 -1.59 -0.98 23.14
N SER A 25 -1.70 0.09 23.93
CA SER A 25 -2.92 0.49 24.63
C SER A 25 -4.18 0.28 23.77
N SER A 26 -5.16 -0.47 24.28
CA SER A 26 -6.45 -0.71 23.60
C SER A 26 -7.19 0.59 23.22
N ALA A 27 -6.85 1.71 23.85
CA ALA A 27 -7.40 3.02 23.53
C ALA A 27 -6.91 3.60 22.19
N GLU A 28 -5.68 3.27 21.73
CA GLU A 28 -5.16 3.78 20.45
C GLU A 28 -5.85 3.12 19.25
N ALA A 29 -6.11 1.82 19.33
CA ALA A 29 -6.84 1.08 18.29
C ALA A 29 -8.29 1.59 18.14
N ASN A 30 -8.87 2.08 19.23
CA ASN A 30 -10.24 2.60 19.22
C ASN A 30 -10.37 3.91 18.46
N PHE A 31 -9.36 4.79 18.43
CA PHE A 31 -9.50 6.08 17.75
C PHE A 31 -9.60 5.95 16.23
N ALA A 32 -8.69 5.19 15.60
CA ALA A 32 -8.72 5.04 14.14
C ALA A 32 -10.03 4.39 13.68
N ALA A 33 -10.60 3.48 14.47
CA ALA A 33 -11.85 2.79 14.14
C ALA A 33 -13.10 3.69 14.20
N THR A 34 -13.04 4.86 14.86
CA THR A 34 -14.19 5.79 14.93
C THR A 34 -14.20 6.83 13.80
N LEU A 35 -13.19 6.85 12.94
CA LEU A 35 -13.12 7.75 11.79
C LEU A 35 -13.97 7.24 10.63
N GLU A 36 -14.53 8.17 9.86
CA GLU A 36 -15.13 7.89 8.57
C GLU A 36 -14.02 7.80 7.51
N TYR A 37 -14.00 6.72 6.73
CA TYR A 37 -13.05 6.53 5.63
C TYR A 37 -13.79 6.54 4.30
N ARG A 38 -13.46 7.47 3.41
CA ARG A 38 -14.19 7.66 2.16
C ARG A 38 -13.35 8.39 1.12
N ARG A 39 -13.83 8.39 -0.12
CA ARG A 39 -13.36 9.34 -1.14
C ARG A 39 -13.63 10.78 -0.68
N ALA A 40 -12.70 11.67 -0.99
CA ALA A 40 -12.84 13.09 -0.69
C ALA A 40 -14.02 13.69 -1.47
N ARG A 41 -14.81 14.52 -0.79
CA ARG A 41 -15.87 15.35 -1.36
C ARG A 41 -15.29 16.65 -1.89
N VAL A 42 -16.04 17.35 -2.72
CA VAL A 42 -15.67 18.69 -3.20
C VAL A 42 -15.56 19.71 -2.05
N SER A 43 -16.35 19.54 -0.99
CA SER A 43 -16.31 20.39 0.20
C SER A 43 -15.12 20.11 1.12
N ASP A 44 -14.44 18.97 1.00
CA ASP A 44 -13.36 18.62 1.93
C ASP A 44 -12.13 19.51 1.68
N HIS A 45 -11.60 20.09 2.75
CA HIS A 45 -10.38 20.89 2.71
C HIS A 45 -9.12 20.00 2.78
N VAL A 46 -8.81 19.35 1.66
CA VAL A 46 -7.61 18.49 1.53
C VAL A 46 -6.38 19.25 1.06
N ARG A 47 -5.19 18.88 1.55
CA ARG A 47 -3.92 19.48 1.13
C ARG A 47 -3.50 18.94 -0.24
N ARG A 48 -3.68 19.74 -1.29
CA ARG A 48 -3.18 19.40 -2.65
C ARG A 48 -1.80 20.00 -2.87
N GLU A 49 -0.78 19.30 -2.38
CA GLU A 49 0.63 19.71 -2.57
C GLU A 49 1.30 19.02 -3.77
N TYR A 50 0.71 17.95 -4.34
CA TYR A 50 1.33 17.14 -5.38
C TYR A 50 0.46 16.95 -6.63
N GLY A 51 1.07 17.21 -7.79
CA GLY A 51 0.45 17.46 -9.10
C GLY A 51 0.11 16.24 -9.95
N PHE A 52 -0.71 15.34 -9.41
CA PHE A 52 -1.43 14.38 -10.27
C PHE A 52 -2.86 14.89 -10.47
N GLU A 53 -3.10 15.65 -11.53
CA GLU A 53 -4.41 16.24 -11.83
C GLU A 53 -5.53 15.20 -11.93
N ASP A 54 -5.19 14.00 -12.40
CA ASP A 54 -6.13 12.90 -12.59
C ASP A 54 -6.24 11.99 -11.34
N ALA A 55 -5.57 12.30 -10.23
CA ALA A 55 -5.63 11.50 -9.02
C ALA A 55 -6.86 11.85 -8.17
N ALA A 56 -7.38 10.86 -7.44
CA ALA A 56 -8.37 11.10 -6.40
C ALA A 56 -7.70 11.18 -5.03
N VAL A 57 -8.47 11.65 -4.04
CA VAL A 57 -8.07 11.70 -2.64
C VAL A 57 -9.01 10.83 -1.83
N PHE A 58 -8.45 10.04 -0.94
CA PHE A 58 -9.14 9.26 0.07
C PHE A 58 -8.86 9.89 1.42
N VAL A 59 -9.87 10.05 2.26
CA VAL A 59 -9.76 10.79 3.53
C VAL A 59 -10.19 9.93 4.71
N ALA A 60 -9.59 10.22 5.85
CA ALA A 60 -10.14 9.89 7.16
C ALA A 60 -10.71 11.17 7.77
N ALA A 61 -12.02 11.21 7.99
CA ALA A 61 -12.75 12.35 8.53
C ALA A 61 -13.35 12.02 9.90
N ARG A 62 -13.51 13.02 10.76
CA ARG A 62 -14.19 12.84 12.04
C ARG A 62 -15.71 13.10 11.86
N PRO A 63 -16.59 12.13 12.14
CA PRO A 63 -18.02 12.27 11.86
C PRO A 63 -18.79 13.20 12.81
N GLN A 64 -18.21 13.61 13.94
CA GLN A 64 -18.90 14.35 15.03
C GLN A 64 -18.10 15.55 15.55
N SER A 65 -17.20 16.13 14.74
CA SER A 65 -16.54 17.39 15.10
C SER A 65 -17.49 18.58 14.94
N GLU A 66 -17.23 19.65 15.68
CA GLU A 66 -17.88 20.96 15.47
C GLU A 66 -17.65 21.48 14.04
N ASP A 67 -16.53 21.08 13.45
CA ASP A 67 -16.24 21.19 12.02
C ASP A 67 -16.60 19.86 11.33
N PRO A 68 -17.75 19.73 10.65
CA PRO A 68 -18.18 18.48 10.02
C PRO A 68 -17.25 18.02 8.89
N ASP A 69 -16.34 18.89 8.42
CA ASP A 69 -15.36 18.59 7.37
C ASP A 69 -13.94 18.45 7.96
N GLU A 70 -13.80 18.14 9.26
CA GLU A 70 -12.51 17.92 9.89
C GLU A 70 -11.81 16.68 9.30
N ILE A 71 -10.97 16.91 8.29
CA ILE A 71 -10.08 15.91 7.72
C ILE A 71 -8.91 15.67 8.68
N VAL A 72 -8.77 14.42 9.12
CA VAL A 72 -7.73 13.94 10.02
C VAL A 72 -6.50 13.49 9.22
N ALA A 73 -6.74 12.80 8.11
CA ALA A 73 -5.72 12.28 7.22
C ALA A 73 -6.23 12.23 5.78
N ASP A 74 -5.29 12.27 4.83
CA ASP A 74 -5.58 12.15 3.41
C ASP A 74 -4.51 11.30 2.69
N ALA A 75 -4.95 10.57 1.66
CA ALA A 75 -4.11 9.79 0.78
C ALA A 75 -4.49 10.07 -0.68
N THR A 76 -3.53 10.52 -1.48
CA THR A 76 -3.70 10.68 -2.92
C THR A 76 -3.46 9.33 -3.60
N PHE A 77 -4.29 8.96 -4.56
CA PHE A 77 -4.16 7.69 -5.25
C PHE A 77 -4.64 7.73 -6.71
N GLY A 78 -4.16 6.78 -7.51
CA GLY A 78 -4.66 6.53 -8.84
C GLY A 78 -4.28 5.17 -9.40
N LEU A 79 -5.03 4.70 -10.38
CA LEU A 79 -4.81 3.43 -11.06
C LEU A 79 -3.85 3.58 -12.23
N LEU A 80 -3.08 2.53 -12.46
CA LEU A 80 -2.20 2.36 -13.61
C LEU A 80 -2.57 1.06 -14.30
N SER A 81 -3.02 1.15 -15.56
CA SER A 81 -3.25 -0.03 -16.38
C SER A 81 -2.00 -0.38 -17.17
N THR A 82 -1.59 -1.65 -17.08
CA THR A 82 -0.43 -2.17 -17.80
C THR A 82 -0.87 -3.37 -18.65
N PRO A 83 -0.56 -3.40 -19.95
CA PRO A 83 -0.98 -4.52 -20.80
C PRO A 83 -0.47 -5.89 -20.34
N ARG A 84 0.67 -5.94 -19.64
CA ARG A 84 1.32 -7.19 -19.21
C ARG A 84 1.12 -7.52 -17.73
N HIS A 85 0.89 -6.54 -16.87
CA HIS A 85 0.88 -6.75 -15.42
C HIS A 85 -0.48 -6.39 -14.78
N GLY A 86 -1.53 -6.19 -15.57
CA GLY A 86 -2.86 -5.83 -15.08
C GLY A 86 -2.92 -4.41 -14.53
N GLU A 87 -3.86 -4.19 -13.60
CA GLU A 87 -4.13 -2.88 -13.01
C GLU A 87 -3.49 -2.74 -11.64
N TRP A 88 -2.84 -1.61 -11.41
CA TRP A 88 -2.10 -1.32 -10.19
C TRP A 88 -2.63 -0.07 -9.54
N LEU A 89 -2.77 -0.07 -8.21
CA LEU A 89 -3.01 1.12 -7.43
C LEU A 89 -1.66 1.78 -7.10
N TYR A 90 -1.52 3.06 -7.41
CA TYR A 90 -0.37 3.86 -6.99
C TYR A 90 -0.78 4.90 -5.95
N ILE A 91 -0.02 5.00 -4.86
CA ILE A 91 -0.29 5.89 -3.72
C ILE A 91 0.90 6.85 -3.54
N PRO A 92 0.93 7.99 -4.27
CA PRO A 92 2.06 8.92 -4.23
C PRO A 92 2.20 9.67 -2.90
N ARG A 93 1.11 9.86 -2.15
CA ARG A 93 1.12 10.69 -0.94
C ARG A 93 0.19 10.14 0.12
N VAL A 94 0.66 10.16 1.35
CA VAL A 94 -0.11 9.90 2.56
C VAL A 94 0.25 10.95 3.59
N PHE A 95 -0.75 11.62 4.15
CA PHE A 95 -0.57 12.64 5.16
C PHE A 95 -1.50 12.40 6.35
N VAL A 96 -0.96 12.58 7.55
CA VAL A 96 -1.72 12.59 8.80
C VAL A 96 -1.38 13.86 9.54
N ARG A 97 -2.42 14.62 9.90
CA ARG A 97 -2.32 15.80 10.77
C ARG A 97 -1.58 15.45 12.07
N GLU A 98 -0.71 16.35 12.51
CA GLU A 98 0.29 16.05 13.53
C GLU A 98 -0.31 15.58 14.86
N GLU A 99 -1.37 16.25 15.29
CA GLU A 99 -2.16 15.97 16.49
C GLU A 99 -2.83 14.57 16.49
N TYR A 100 -2.97 13.95 15.32
CA TYR A 100 -3.56 12.62 15.12
C TYR A 100 -2.53 11.52 14.82
N ARG A 101 -1.24 11.86 14.75
CA ARG A 101 -0.17 10.88 14.56
C ARG A 101 -0.07 9.93 15.75
N LYS A 102 0.51 8.76 15.49
CA LYS A 102 0.68 7.66 16.46
C LYS A 102 -0.63 7.05 16.99
N ARG A 103 -1.81 7.44 16.48
CA ARG A 103 -3.12 6.89 16.87
C ARG A 103 -3.65 5.83 15.88
N GLY A 104 -2.77 5.13 15.18
CA GLY A 104 -3.16 4.09 14.21
C GLY A 104 -3.86 4.58 12.92
N VAL A 105 -4.03 5.90 12.71
CA VAL A 105 -4.78 6.44 11.56
C VAL A 105 -4.18 6.03 10.21
N ALA A 106 -2.88 6.22 10.00
CA ALA A 106 -2.23 5.90 8.73
C ALA A 106 -2.41 4.43 8.30
N PRO A 107 -2.07 3.41 9.12
CA PRO A 107 -2.24 2.03 8.71
C PRO A 107 -3.71 1.65 8.43
N GLU A 108 -4.65 2.15 9.24
CA GLU A 108 -6.08 1.88 9.02
C GLU A 108 -6.59 2.54 7.74
N MET A 109 -6.24 3.82 7.49
CA MET A 109 -6.59 4.51 6.25
C MET A 109 -6.08 3.76 5.00
N MET A 110 -4.84 3.27 5.05
CA MET A 110 -4.26 2.51 3.95
C MET A 110 -5.00 1.20 3.71
N ARG A 111 -5.36 0.46 4.78
CA ARG A 111 -6.16 -0.76 4.66
C ARG A 111 -7.53 -0.48 4.04
N ARG A 112 -8.22 0.56 4.52
CA ARG A 112 -9.53 0.99 4.00
C ARG A 112 -9.48 1.45 2.55
N LEU A 113 -8.40 2.14 2.16
CA LEU A 113 -8.17 2.53 0.77
C LEU A 113 -7.98 1.31 -0.12
N LEU A 114 -7.15 0.34 0.29
CA LEU A 114 -6.95 -0.91 -0.45
C LEU A 114 -8.26 -1.69 -0.60
N GLU A 115 -9.03 -1.83 0.48
CA GLU A 115 -10.36 -2.45 0.47
C GLU A 115 -11.32 -1.72 -0.48
N TYR A 116 -11.41 -0.39 -0.40
CA TYR A 116 -12.26 0.43 -1.27
C TYR A 116 -11.92 0.26 -2.74
N VAL A 117 -10.62 0.36 -3.09
CA VAL A 117 -10.15 0.25 -4.48
C VAL A 117 -10.43 -1.14 -5.04
N HIS A 118 -10.11 -2.20 -4.28
CA HIS A 118 -10.31 -3.56 -4.76
C HIS A 118 -11.80 -3.95 -4.83
N TRP A 119 -12.62 -3.45 -3.90
CA TRP A 119 -14.08 -3.61 -3.99
C TRP A 119 -14.65 -2.93 -5.23
N LYS A 120 -14.20 -1.70 -5.54
CA LYS A 120 -14.61 -0.97 -6.74
C LYS A 120 -14.08 -1.59 -8.03
N ASN A 121 -12.88 -2.16 -7.98
CA ASN A 121 -12.23 -2.75 -9.13
C ASN A 121 -11.40 -3.98 -8.72
N PRO A 122 -12.02 -5.18 -8.80
CA PRO A 122 -11.33 -6.43 -8.47
C PRO A 122 -10.20 -6.80 -9.42
N ARG A 123 -10.03 -6.10 -10.56
CA ARG A 123 -8.90 -6.32 -11.50
C ARG A 123 -7.60 -5.71 -11.01
N VAL A 124 -7.63 -4.89 -9.95
CA VAL A 124 -6.43 -4.34 -9.34
C VAL A 124 -5.66 -5.47 -8.64
N VAL A 125 -4.47 -5.76 -9.15
CA VAL A 125 -3.64 -6.90 -8.69
C VAL A 125 -2.72 -6.54 -7.54
N ALA A 126 -2.31 -5.27 -7.45
CA ALA A 126 -1.41 -4.80 -6.41
C ALA A 126 -1.55 -3.30 -6.14
N GLY A 127 -1.19 -2.90 -4.92
CA GLY A 127 -0.98 -1.51 -4.51
C GLY A 127 0.49 -1.21 -4.31
N TRP A 128 0.96 -0.03 -4.73
CA TRP A 128 2.36 0.36 -4.67
C TRP A 128 2.54 1.79 -4.17
N LEU A 129 3.57 1.99 -3.36
CA LEU A 129 4.03 3.29 -2.92
C LEU A 129 5.55 3.32 -2.75
N ARG A 130 6.09 4.54 -2.68
CA ARG A 130 7.51 4.82 -2.48
C ARG A 130 7.70 5.60 -1.19
N VAL A 131 8.73 5.27 -0.41
CA VAL A 131 9.01 5.95 0.85
C VAL A 131 10.51 6.11 1.07
N SER A 132 10.92 7.28 1.55
CA SER A 132 12.31 7.49 2.01
C SER A 132 12.66 6.52 3.15
N SER A 133 13.85 5.93 3.09
CA SER A 133 14.43 5.01 4.09
C SER A 133 14.44 5.61 5.50
N ASP A 134 14.50 6.95 5.58
CA ASP A 134 14.62 7.66 6.84
C ASP A 134 13.26 7.96 7.47
N ASN A 135 12.17 7.77 6.70
CA ASN A 135 10.81 7.91 7.20
C ASN A 135 10.33 6.63 7.91
N ARG A 136 10.98 6.33 9.04
CA ARG A 136 10.69 5.16 9.87
C ARG A 136 9.21 5.08 10.31
N GLY A 137 8.59 6.25 10.54
CA GLY A 137 7.18 6.34 10.91
C GLY A 137 6.25 5.82 9.81
N ALA A 138 6.45 6.28 8.57
CA ALA A 138 5.70 5.81 7.42
C ALA A 138 5.96 4.33 7.11
N ILE A 139 7.23 3.90 7.14
CA ILE A 139 7.61 2.49 6.96
C ILE A 139 6.86 1.58 7.94
N LYS A 140 6.82 1.95 9.23
CA LYS A 140 6.08 1.18 10.24
C LYS A 140 4.58 1.16 9.96
N ALA A 141 4.00 2.27 9.49
CA ALA A 141 2.59 2.34 9.11
C ALA A 141 2.27 1.44 7.91
N TYR A 142 3.08 1.47 6.86
CA TYR A 142 2.85 0.67 5.66
C TYR A 142 2.98 -0.83 5.93
N LYS A 143 3.97 -1.26 6.71
CA LYS A 143 4.10 -2.66 7.15
C LYS A 143 2.88 -3.11 7.95
N LYS A 144 2.36 -2.25 8.84
CA LYS A 144 1.12 -2.53 9.60
C LYS A 144 -0.13 -2.62 8.71
N ALA A 145 -0.15 -1.90 7.58
CA ALA A 145 -1.23 -1.98 6.60
C ALA A 145 -1.10 -3.20 5.65
N GLY A 146 -0.07 -4.04 5.82
CA GLY A 146 0.15 -5.24 5.01
C GLY A 146 1.06 -5.05 3.80
N PHE A 147 1.66 -3.86 3.61
CA PHE A 147 2.65 -3.68 2.55
C PHE A 147 3.96 -4.40 2.88
N VAL A 148 4.57 -4.98 1.85
CA VAL A 148 5.88 -5.64 1.91
C VAL A 148 6.93 -4.73 1.27
N ASP A 149 8.06 -4.55 1.97
CA ASP A 149 9.22 -3.83 1.46
C ASP A 149 9.93 -4.69 0.40
N ARG A 150 10.00 -4.19 -0.83
CA ARG A 150 10.61 -4.86 -1.98
C ARG A 150 12.01 -4.31 -2.30
N GLY A 151 12.60 -3.56 -1.37
CA GLY A 151 13.96 -3.05 -1.49
C GLY A 151 14.00 -1.57 -1.86
N ALA A 152 15.22 -1.04 -1.87
CA ALA A 152 15.49 0.34 -2.19
C ALA A 152 15.98 0.48 -3.63
N ALA A 153 15.33 1.37 -4.38
CA ALA A 153 15.85 1.83 -5.64
C ALA A 153 16.69 3.09 -5.41
N VAL A 154 17.83 3.16 -6.08
CA VAL A 154 18.51 4.44 -6.31
C VAL A 154 18.22 4.82 -7.76
N PRO A 155 17.41 5.85 -8.01
CA PRO A 155 17.17 6.32 -9.37
C PRO A 155 18.52 6.55 -10.07
N GLU A 156 18.70 6.02 -11.28
CA GLU A 156 19.97 6.06 -12.01
C GLU A 156 20.52 7.50 -12.14
N GLU A 157 19.60 8.45 -12.32
CA GLU A 157 19.87 9.88 -12.43
C GLU A 157 20.50 10.47 -11.16
N LEU A 158 20.22 9.86 -10.01
CA LEU A 158 20.66 10.31 -8.69
C LEU A 158 21.90 9.55 -8.19
N LYS A 159 22.32 8.47 -8.86
CA LYS A 159 23.58 7.77 -8.52
C LYS A 159 24.81 8.69 -8.59
N ARG A 160 24.72 9.80 -9.33
CA ARG A 160 25.83 10.77 -9.50
C ARG A 160 26.02 11.74 -8.34
N TYR A 161 25.11 11.82 -7.36
CA TYR A 161 25.30 12.66 -6.18
C TYR A 161 25.34 11.81 -4.89
N GLU A 162 26.41 11.03 -4.76
CA GLU A 162 26.71 10.27 -3.56
C GLU A 162 26.71 11.18 -2.31
N GLY A 163 25.98 10.79 -1.26
CA GLY A 163 26.01 11.44 0.05
C GLY A 163 24.85 12.39 0.41
N ILE A 164 23.91 12.66 -0.50
CA ILE A 164 22.76 13.56 -0.24
C ILE A 164 21.40 12.83 -0.34
N PHE A 165 21.35 11.66 -0.97
CA PHE A 165 20.07 11.00 -1.21
C PHE A 165 19.64 10.03 -0.13
N HIS A 166 18.37 10.17 0.23
CA HIS A 166 17.64 9.15 0.97
C HIS A 166 17.30 8.01 0.01
N PHE A 167 17.63 6.78 0.41
CA PHE A 167 17.21 5.58 -0.32
C PHE A 167 15.68 5.55 -0.39
N ILE A 168 15.11 5.22 -1.55
CA ILE A 168 13.65 5.15 -1.72
C ILE A 168 13.26 3.68 -1.74
N HIS A 169 12.52 3.25 -0.72
CA HIS A 169 11.96 1.90 -0.65
C HIS A 169 10.67 1.79 -1.45
N ASN A 170 10.56 0.69 -2.20
CA ASN A 170 9.35 0.27 -2.89
C ASN A 170 8.52 -0.64 -1.97
N PHE A 171 7.34 -0.17 -1.56
CA PHE A 171 6.40 -0.96 -0.76
C PHE A 171 5.25 -1.44 -1.62
N VAL A 172 4.98 -2.74 -1.58
CA VAL A 172 3.96 -3.37 -2.42
C VAL A 172 2.98 -4.17 -1.56
N TYR A 173 1.69 -4.00 -1.83
CA TYR A 173 0.59 -4.80 -1.31
C TYR A 173 0.04 -5.66 -2.44
N THR A 174 -0.20 -6.94 -2.20
CA THR A 174 -0.79 -7.87 -3.18
C THR A 174 -2.21 -8.19 -2.78
N PHE A 175 -3.15 -8.05 -3.72
CA PHE A 175 -4.53 -8.49 -3.49
C PHE A 175 -4.63 -10.01 -3.71
N ASP A 176 -5.49 -10.68 -2.94
CA ASP A 176 -5.76 -12.09 -3.15
C ASP A 176 -6.56 -12.26 -4.45
N ALA A 177 -6.08 -13.13 -5.36
CA ALA A 177 -6.65 -13.30 -6.70
C ALA A 177 -8.04 -13.98 -6.72
N SER A 178 -8.60 -14.33 -5.56
CA SER A 178 -9.78 -15.18 -5.40
C SER A 178 -11.12 -14.46 -5.62
N THR A 179 -11.15 -13.32 -6.32
CA THR A 179 -12.44 -12.66 -6.59
C THR A 179 -12.52 -12.00 -7.96
N PRO A 180 -12.79 -12.75 -9.04
CA PRO A 180 -13.42 -12.18 -10.22
C PRO A 180 -14.89 -12.60 -10.25
N SER A 181 -15.75 -11.98 -9.44
CA SER A 181 -17.18 -11.99 -9.77
C SER A 181 -17.40 -10.96 -10.89
N SER A 182 -17.82 -11.46 -12.05
CA SER A 182 -18.23 -10.72 -13.25
C SER A 182 -18.96 -9.41 -12.93
N LEU A 183 -18.21 -8.30 -12.84
CA LEU A 183 -18.79 -6.97 -12.75
C LEU A 183 -18.89 -6.40 -14.15
N SER A 184 -20.13 -6.34 -14.64
CA SER A 184 -20.55 -5.50 -15.74
C SER A 184 -20.14 -4.06 -15.43
N SER A 185 -19.17 -3.54 -16.17
CA SER A 185 -18.78 -2.14 -16.10
C SER A 185 -19.92 -1.31 -16.70
N ASN A 186 -20.84 -0.85 -15.85
CA ASN A 186 -21.67 0.29 -16.21
C ASN A 186 -20.75 1.51 -16.08
N ASP A 187 -20.12 1.88 -17.19
CA ASP A 187 -19.09 2.93 -17.28
C ASP A 187 -19.63 4.37 -17.04
N ASP A 188 -20.89 4.53 -16.66
CA ASP A 188 -21.58 5.83 -16.54
C ASP A 188 -21.71 6.36 -15.10
N ASP A 189 -21.13 5.69 -14.10
CA ASP A 189 -21.16 6.19 -12.72
C ASP A 189 -20.04 7.20 -12.46
N ASP A 190 -20.41 8.41 -12.01
CA ASP A 190 -19.55 9.53 -11.57
C ASP A 190 -18.54 9.14 -10.44
N ASP A 191 -18.63 7.92 -9.92
CA ASP A 191 -17.73 7.35 -8.91
C ASP A 191 -16.69 6.37 -9.49
N SER A 192 -16.31 6.54 -10.76
CA SER A 192 -15.22 5.78 -11.36
C SER A 192 -13.87 6.08 -10.68
N LEU A 193 -13.02 5.05 -10.62
CA LEU A 193 -11.68 5.18 -10.05
C LEU A 193 -10.76 5.98 -10.98
N PRO A 194 -9.92 6.87 -10.43
CA PRO A 194 -8.99 7.68 -11.22
C PRO A 194 -7.94 6.83 -11.93
N TYR A 195 -7.73 7.04 -13.24
CA TYR A 195 -6.58 6.48 -13.95
C TYR A 195 -5.51 7.54 -14.18
N LEU A 196 -4.28 7.23 -13.75
CA LEU A 196 -3.13 8.11 -13.96
C LEU A 196 -2.65 8.01 -15.41
N LYS A 197 -2.34 9.16 -16.01
CA LYS A 197 -1.73 9.22 -17.34
C LYS A 197 -0.44 8.41 -17.37
N ARG A 198 -0.35 7.46 -18.31
CA ARG A 198 0.80 6.56 -18.49
C ARG A 198 2.11 7.33 -18.69
N SER A 199 2.09 8.49 -19.34
CA SER A 199 3.28 9.33 -19.54
C SER A 199 3.91 9.77 -18.22
N VAL A 200 3.10 10.07 -17.21
CA VAL A 200 3.56 10.48 -15.87
C VAL A 200 4.11 9.28 -15.11
N MET A 201 3.46 8.12 -15.24
CA MET A 201 3.80 6.93 -14.45
C MET A 201 4.89 6.04 -15.05
N LYS A 202 5.20 6.19 -16.34
CA LYS A 202 6.15 5.31 -17.05
C LYS A 202 7.53 5.22 -16.37
N PRO A 203 8.18 6.31 -15.93
CA PRO A 203 9.50 6.22 -15.30
C PRO A 203 9.45 5.42 -14.00
N PHE A 204 8.43 5.68 -13.18
CA PHE A 204 8.21 5.03 -11.90
C PHE A 204 7.95 3.53 -12.08
N PHE A 205 7.00 3.15 -12.93
CA PHE A 205 6.63 1.74 -13.08
C PHE A 205 7.72 0.91 -13.77
N SER A 206 8.53 1.54 -14.64
CA SER A 206 9.65 0.85 -15.28
C SER A 206 10.69 0.37 -14.27
N GLU A 207 10.87 1.08 -13.15
CA GLU A 207 11.73 0.66 -12.04
C GLU A 207 11.29 -0.70 -11.47
N LEU A 208 9.98 -0.87 -11.19
CA LEU A 208 9.43 -2.14 -10.70
C LEU A 208 9.61 -3.30 -11.68
N ILE A 209 9.57 -3.01 -12.99
CA ILE A 209 9.81 -4.01 -14.03
C ILE A 209 11.30 -4.39 -14.05
N VAL A 210 12.20 -3.40 -14.05
CA VAL A 210 13.65 -3.63 -14.06
C VAL A 210 14.10 -4.41 -12.82
N GLU A 211 13.50 -4.15 -11.68
CA GLU A 211 13.75 -4.87 -10.42
C GLU A 211 13.08 -6.26 -10.38
N GLY A 212 12.30 -6.64 -11.40
CA GLY A 212 11.61 -7.93 -11.49
C GLY A 212 10.39 -8.08 -10.58
N ILE A 213 10.07 -7.05 -9.79
CA ILE A 213 8.95 -7.05 -8.83
C ILE A 213 7.61 -7.23 -9.55
N ALA A 214 7.40 -6.51 -10.66
CA ALA A 214 6.16 -6.58 -11.43
C ALA A 214 5.96 -7.96 -12.10
N ASP A 215 7.05 -8.59 -12.56
CA ASP A 215 7.01 -9.92 -13.19
C ASP A 215 6.72 -11.02 -12.15
N GLU A 216 7.35 -10.96 -10.97
CA GLU A 216 7.10 -11.89 -9.86
C GLU A 216 5.62 -11.88 -9.45
N LEU A 217 5.09 -10.68 -9.19
CA LEU A 217 3.73 -10.51 -8.69
C LEU A 217 2.68 -10.93 -9.72
N TYR A 218 2.90 -10.61 -10.99
CA TYR A 218 2.00 -11.05 -12.06
C TYR A 218 2.00 -12.58 -12.21
N SER A 219 3.18 -13.21 -12.18
CA SER A 219 3.30 -14.67 -12.29
C SER A 219 2.55 -15.39 -11.16
N ASN A 220 2.65 -14.88 -9.94
CA ASN A 220 1.92 -15.44 -8.80
C ASN A 220 0.39 -15.28 -8.97
N SER A 221 -0.07 -14.10 -9.40
CA SER A 221 -1.50 -13.85 -9.58
C SER A 221 -2.12 -14.68 -10.72
N SER A 222 -1.43 -14.80 -11.86
CA SER A 222 -1.88 -15.58 -13.02
C SER A 222 -1.92 -17.08 -12.76
N SER A 223 -0.99 -17.62 -11.95
CA SER A 223 -0.98 -19.05 -11.60
C SER A 223 -2.20 -19.51 -10.80
N LEU A 224 -2.88 -18.57 -10.13
CA LEU A 224 -4.12 -18.81 -9.40
C LEU A 224 -5.34 -18.88 -10.33
N LEU A 225 -5.30 -18.22 -11.50
CA LEU A 225 -6.41 -18.18 -12.44
C LEU A 225 -6.50 -19.40 -13.37
N VAL A 226 -5.46 -20.24 -13.44
CA VAL A 226 -5.41 -21.40 -14.37
C VAL A 226 -5.83 -22.71 -13.69
N LYS A 227 -6.18 -22.69 -12.40
CA LYS A 227 -6.49 -23.91 -11.61
C LYS A 227 -7.99 -24.27 -11.52
N GLU A 228 -8.84 -23.71 -12.36
CA GLU A 228 -10.27 -24.07 -12.43
C GLU A 228 -10.57 -25.14 -13.50
#